data_AF-G4CII6-F1
#
_entry.id   AF-G4CII6-F1
#
_cell.length_a   1.000
_cell.length_b   1.000
_cell.length_c   1.000
_cell.angle_alpha   90.00
_cell.angle_beta   90.00
_cell.angle_gamma   90.00
#
_symmetry.space_group_name_H-M   'P 1'
#
loop_
_entity.id
_entity.type
_entity.pdbx_description
1 polymer ?
#
loop_
_entity_poly.entity_id
_entity_poly.type
_entity_poly.pdbx_seq_one_letter_code
_entity_poly.pdbx_strand_id
1 'polypeptide(L)'
;QRSQAAFAPKREFVPDSRFDAQTNHGKYLVEGPGHCGACHTPRGIAYQEKALSDDGKHFLSGAVIDGWRAKSLRGEARGLGSWNQAELADFFASGRTERSAAFGAMAEVVEHSTQYWSDSDLQAMAGYLKTLSPTPGKETELPKREDTTTAMLLNGEYANRGALLYAEHCMACHRADGNGMPRIFPALNNNSAVYANNAQSVIQVTLEGGRMPHSKHDVMAFSMPGFKHLTDSDIADVVNFVRNSWHNQAPEISSRDVAEIRHFVNRKAPNIVPQAASGAHHE
;
A
#
# COMPACT_ATOMS: atom_id res chain seq x y z
N GLN A 1 -23.13 2.54 -29.00
CA GLN A 1 -23.87 3.11 -27.84
C GLN A 1 -24.37 2.04 -26.85
N ARG A 2 -24.79 0.83 -27.26
CA ARG A 2 -25.21 -0.23 -26.31
C ARG A 2 -24.07 -0.84 -25.48
N SER A 3 -22.85 -0.85 -26.00
CA SER A 3 -21.66 -1.38 -25.31
C SER A 3 -21.15 -0.48 -24.18
N GLN A 4 -21.15 0.85 -24.34
CA GLN A 4 -20.72 1.79 -23.28
C GLN A 4 -21.58 1.68 -22.01
N ALA A 5 -22.89 1.48 -22.13
CA ALA A 5 -23.78 1.32 -20.98
C ALA A 5 -23.52 0.05 -20.17
N ALA A 6 -22.94 -0.99 -20.78
CA ALA A 6 -22.60 -2.24 -20.10
C ALA A 6 -21.28 -2.14 -19.30
N PHE A 7 -20.37 -1.24 -19.68
CA PHE A 7 -19.05 -1.08 -19.06
C PHE A 7 -18.92 0.20 -18.20
N ALA A 8 -19.85 1.14 -18.33
CA ALA A 8 -19.92 2.38 -17.56
C ALA A 8 -21.39 2.74 -17.25
N PRO A 9 -22.06 2.02 -16.34
CA PRO A 9 -23.41 2.40 -15.91
C PRO A 9 -23.38 3.83 -15.35
N LYS A 10 -24.40 4.63 -15.66
CA LYS A 10 -24.56 5.97 -15.06
C LYS A 10 -24.61 5.79 -13.55
N ARG A 11 -23.63 6.36 -12.86
CA ARG A 11 -23.56 6.37 -11.40
C ARG A 11 -24.22 7.64 -10.89
N GLU A 12 -25.32 7.48 -10.19
CA GLU A 12 -25.94 8.56 -9.41
C GLU A 12 -25.43 8.46 -7.97
N PHE A 13 -24.85 9.54 -7.45
CA PHE A 13 -24.40 9.57 -6.07
C PHE A 13 -25.62 9.67 -5.15
N VAL A 14 -25.71 8.75 -4.18
CA VAL A 14 -26.77 8.75 -3.17
C VAL A 14 -26.14 9.09 -1.81
N PRO A 15 -26.42 10.27 -1.23
CA PRO A 15 -26.00 10.59 0.13
C PRO A 15 -26.54 9.57 1.13
N ASP A 16 -25.73 9.24 2.13
CA ASP A 16 -26.16 8.43 3.27
C ASP A 16 -26.68 9.34 4.37
N SER A 17 -27.92 9.14 4.81
CA SER A 17 -28.55 9.95 5.86
C SER A 17 -27.93 9.77 7.24
N ARG A 18 -27.08 8.75 7.44
CA ARG A 18 -26.31 8.54 8.68
C ARG A 18 -25.08 9.45 8.77
N PHE A 19 -24.69 10.06 7.66
CA PHE A 19 -23.49 10.86 7.54
C PHE A 19 -23.82 12.35 7.41
N ASP A 20 -22.95 13.20 7.95
CA ASP A 20 -23.00 14.64 7.73
C ASP A 20 -22.57 15.00 6.29
N ALA A 21 -22.60 16.30 5.97
CA ALA A 21 -22.25 16.78 4.64
C ALA A 21 -20.78 16.48 4.28
N GLN A 22 -19.87 16.60 5.24
CA GLN A 22 -18.44 16.37 4.99
C GLN A 22 -18.14 14.90 4.73
N THR A 23 -18.73 14.00 5.52
CA THR A 23 -18.55 12.55 5.33
C THR A 23 -19.22 12.08 4.03
N ASN A 24 -20.37 12.64 3.67
CA ASN A 24 -20.99 12.38 2.36
C ASN A 24 -20.16 12.91 1.18
N HIS A 25 -19.49 14.05 1.33
CA HIS A 25 -18.54 14.53 0.34
C HIS A 25 -17.35 13.57 0.19
N GLY A 26 -16.82 13.08 1.29
CA GLY A 26 -15.79 12.03 1.30
C GLY A 26 -16.24 10.75 0.62
N LYS A 27 -17.47 10.31 0.90
CA LYS A 27 -18.11 9.18 0.23
C LYS A 27 -18.15 9.41 -1.28
N TYR A 28 -18.64 10.57 -1.74
CA TYR A 28 -18.70 10.94 -3.15
C TYR A 28 -17.33 10.83 -3.82
N LEU A 29 -16.31 11.41 -3.19
CA LEU A 29 -14.93 11.40 -3.70
C LEU A 29 -14.37 9.98 -3.81
N VAL A 30 -14.50 9.16 -2.76
CA VAL A 30 -13.94 7.80 -2.71
C VAL A 30 -14.67 6.85 -3.67
N GLU A 31 -15.99 6.99 -3.76
CA GLU A 31 -16.83 6.15 -4.61
C GLU A 31 -16.74 6.53 -6.10
N GLY A 32 -16.58 7.81 -6.43
CA GLY A 32 -16.58 8.29 -7.81
C GLY A 32 -15.21 8.80 -8.26
N PRO A 33 -14.94 10.12 -8.18
CA PRO A 33 -13.76 10.74 -8.80
C PRO A 33 -12.40 10.19 -8.37
N GLY A 34 -12.27 9.69 -7.14
CA GLY A 34 -11.04 9.11 -6.62
C GLY A 34 -10.73 7.73 -7.17
N HIS A 35 -11.69 7.05 -7.80
CA HIS A 35 -11.55 5.71 -8.37
C HIS A 35 -10.91 4.70 -7.39
N CYS A 36 -11.11 4.87 -6.08
CA CYS A 36 -10.47 4.02 -5.07
C CYS A 36 -10.89 2.55 -5.24
N GLY A 37 -12.16 2.33 -5.60
CA GLY A 37 -12.71 1.01 -5.93
C GLY A 37 -11.99 0.32 -7.09
N ALA A 38 -11.44 1.09 -8.03
CA ALA A 38 -10.74 0.53 -9.17
C ALA A 38 -9.48 -0.25 -8.77
N CYS A 39 -8.85 0.09 -7.66
CA CYS A 39 -7.71 -0.67 -7.14
C CYS A 39 -8.08 -1.53 -5.93
N HIS A 40 -8.92 -1.01 -5.04
CA HIS A 40 -9.13 -1.60 -3.73
C HIS A 40 -10.38 -2.47 -3.63
N THR A 41 -11.19 -2.63 -4.69
CA THR A 41 -12.33 -3.56 -4.71
C THR A 41 -11.98 -4.82 -5.52
N PRO A 42 -12.27 -6.04 -4.99
CA PRO A 42 -12.08 -7.28 -5.74
C PRO A 42 -12.81 -7.31 -7.09
N ARG A 43 -12.23 -8.02 -8.07
CA ARG A 43 -12.79 -8.17 -9.41
C ARG A 43 -13.67 -9.41 -9.55
N GLY A 44 -14.75 -9.28 -10.32
CA GLY A 44 -15.66 -10.37 -10.70
C GLY A 44 -15.16 -11.14 -11.93
N ILE A 45 -15.99 -12.07 -12.42
CA ILE A 45 -15.65 -12.96 -13.55
C ILE A 45 -15.41 -12.21 -14.87
N ALA A 46 -16.02 -11.04 -15.05
CA ALA A 46 -15.83 -10.18 -16.21
C ALA A 46 -14.89 -8.99 -15.89
N TYR A 47 -14.08 -9.13 -14.84
CA TYR A 47 -13.13 -8.13 -14.36
C TYR A 47 -13.75 -6.81 -13.84
N GLN A 48 -15.08 -6.75 -13.72
CA GLN A 48 -15.80 -5.64 -13.11
C GLN A 48 -15.58 -5.57 -11.59
N GLU A 49 -15.71 -4.39 -10.99
CA GLU A 49 -15.70 -4.25 -9.53
C GLU A 49 -16.88 -5.03 -8.94
N LYS A 50 -16.63 -5.83 -7.89
CA LYS A 50 -17.71 -6.55 -7.22
C LYS A 50 -18.66 -5.65 -6.44
N ALA A 51 -18.23 -4.45 -6.08
CA ALA A 51 -19.04 -3.45 -5.39
C ALA A 51 -18.56 -2.04 -5.75
N LEU A 52 -19.50 -1.16 -6.06
CA LEU A 52 -19.19 0.24 -6.40
C LEU A 52 -19.33 1.16 -5.18
N SER A 53 -20.11 0.78 -4.18
CA SER A 53 -20.36 1.49 -2.92
C SER A 53 -20.33 0.50 -1.74
N ASP A 54 -20.32 1.00 -0.51
CA ASP A 54 -20.25 0.14 0.68
C ASP A 54 -21.41 -0.88 0.76
N ASP A 55 -21.07 -2.17 0.58
CA ASP A 55 -21.96 -3.33 0.72
C ASP A 55 -21.65 -4.13 2.00
N GLY A 56 -20.80 -3.58 2.87
CA GLY A 56 -20.36 -4.21 4.10
C GLY A 56 -19.37 -5.37 3.92
N LYS A 57 -18.96 -5.71 2.69
CA LYS A 57 -18.14 -6.91 2.45
C LYS A 57 -17.04 -6.72 1.41
N HIS A 58 -17.38 -6.28 0.20
CA HIS A 58 -16.48 -6.27 -0.95
C HIS A 58 -15.89 -4.90 -1.21
N PHE A 59 -16.67 -3.82 -1.05
CA PHE A 59 -16.21 -2.48 -1.36
C PHE A 59 -14.95 -2.12 -0.59
N LEU A 60 -13.88 -1.77 -1.32
CA LEU A 60 -12.56 -1.44 -0.78
C LEU A 60 -11.92 -2.51 0.14
N SER A 61 -12.32 -3.78 0.00
CA SER A 61 -11.79 -4.91 0.80
C SER A 61 -10.40 -5.42 0.37
N GLY A 62 -9.75 -4.71 -0.55
CA GLY A 62 -8.46 -5.02 -1.16
C GLY A 62 -8.59 -5.92 -2.39
N ALA A 63 -7.66 -5.79 -3.32
CA ALA A 63 -7.57 -6.64 -4.50
C ALA A 63 -6.11 -6.81 -4.93
N VAL A 64 -5.86 -7.78 -5.80
CA VAL A 64 -4.60 -7.88 -6.53
C VAL A 64 -4.84 -7.36 -7.93
N ILE A 65 -4.13 -6.31 -8.32
CA ILE A 65 -4.22 -5.69 -9.65
C ILE A 65 -2.79 -5.43 -10.16
N ASP A 66 -2.49 -5.87 -11.37
CA ASP A 66 -1.17 -5.72 -12.02
C ASP A 66 0.01 -6.20 -11.16
N GLY A 67 -0.21 -7.28 -10.43
CA GLY A 67 0.78 -7.88 -9.53
C GLY A 67 0.98 -7.12 -8.22
N TRP A 68 0.34 -5.98 -8.04
CA TRP A 68 0.33 -5.26 -6.77
C TRP A 68 -0.90 -5.65 -5.97
N ARG A 69 -0.71 -5.90 -4.66
CA ARG A 69 -1.85 -6.02 -3.76
C ARG A 69 -2.22 -4.64 -3.25
N ALA A 70 -3.33 -4.11 -3.76
CA ALA A 70 -4.02 -3.00 -3.16
C ALA A 70 -4.56 -3.46 -1.80
N LYS A 71 -4.05 -2.85 -0.72
CA LYS A 71 -4.45 -3.20 0.65
C LYS A 71 -5.96 -2.97 0.84
N SER A 72 -6.57 -3.63 1.81
CA SER A 72 -7.92 -3.25 2.18
C SER A 72 -7.91 -1.85 2.80
N LEU A 73 -8.90 -1.02 2.44
CA LEU A 73 -9.11 0.31 3.00
C LEU A 73 -10.16 0.33 4.11
N ARG A 74 -10.55 -0.85 4.62
CA ARG A 74 -11.56 -1.00 5.67
C ARG A 74 -10.92 -1.12 7.06
N GLY A 75 -11.75 -1.11 8.10
CA GLY A 75 -11.32 -1.05 9.49
C GLY A 75 -10.67 -2.30 10.09
N GLU A 76 -10.28 -3.32 9.33
CA GLU A 76 -9.57 -4.48 9.91
C GLU A 76 -8.13 -4.14 10.34
N ALA A 77 -7.56 -4.96 11.24
CA ALA A 77 -6.22 -4.78 11.82
C ALA A 77 -5.13 -4.69 10.74
N ARG A 78 -5.25 -5.51 9.70
CA ARG A 78 -4.35 -5.52 8.52
C ARG A 78 -4.78 -4.57 7.40
N GLY A 79 -5.81 -3.76 7.64
CA GLY A 79 -6.36 -2.73 6.75
C GLY A 79 -6.00 -1.32 7.24
N LEU A 80 -7.01 -0.49 7.48
CA LEU A 80 -6.89 0.86 8.06
C LEU A 80 -7.29 0.93 9.53
N GLY A 81 -7.50 -0.21 10.21
CA GLY A 81 -7.85 -0.24 11.63
C GLY A 81 -6.85 0.55 12.50
N SER A 82 -5.55 0.37 12.26
CA SER A 82 -4.48 1.05 13.00
C SER A 82 -4.21 2.50 12.59
N TRP A 83 -4.84 2.98 11.51
CA TRP A 83 -4.60 4.32 10.96
C TRP A 83 -5.60 5.31 11.56
N ASN A 84 -5.17 6.52 11.86
CA ASN A 84 -6.09 7.60 12.21
C ASN A 84 -6.44 8.48 10.99
N GLN A 85 -7.47 9.31 11.10
CA GLN A 85 -7.94 10.15 10.00
C GLN A 85 -6.88 11.16 9.54
N ALA A 86 -6.15 11.78 10.46
CA ALA A 86 -5.11 12.75 10.12
C ALA A 86 -3.95 12.11 9.37
N GLU A 87 -3.53 10.91 9.80
CA GLU A 87 -2.51 10.10 9.10
C GLU A 87 -2.94 9.76 7.67
N LEU A 88 -4.22 9.44 7.45
CA LEU A 88 -4.74 9.15 6.12
C LEU A 88 -4.74 10.41 5.23
N ALA A 89 -5.18 11.54 5.77
CA ALA A 89 -5.16 12.80 5.03
C ALA A 89 -3.73 13.20 4.65
N ASP A 90 -2.78 13.09 5.59
CA ASP A 90 -1.35 13.33 5.33
C ASP A 90 -0.80 12.39 4.26
N PHE A 91 -1.12 11.10 4.35
CA PHE A 91 -0.73 10.13 3.33
C PHE A 91 -1.25 10.49 1.94
N PHE A 92 -2.50 10.95 1.81
CA PHE A 92 -3.04 11.35 0.50
C PHE A 92 -2.45 12.67 -0.01
N ALA A 93 -2.04 13.57 0.89
CA ALA A 93 -1.39 14.83 0.54
C ALA A 93 0.06 14.65 0.06
N SER A 94 0.83 13.81 0.77
CA SER A 94 2.28 13.75 0.62
C SER A 94 2.81 12.40 0.13
N GLY A 95 2.01 11.35 0.31
CA GLY A 95 2.36 9.96 0.00
C GLY A 95 3.20 9.31 1.07
N ARG A 96 3.35 9.95 2.23
CA ARG A 96 4.07 9.40 3.37
C ARG A 96 3.48 9.90 4.68
N THR A 97 3.81 9.21 5.75
CA THR A 97 3.48 9.51 7.14
C THR A 97 4.75 9.28 7.96
N GLU A 98 4.69 9.49 9.27
CA GLU A 98 5.78 9.13 10.18
C GLU A 98 6.17 7.64 10.09
N ARG A 99 5.22 6.76 9.71
CA ARG A 99 5.41 5.29 9.76
C ARG A 99 5.36 4.57 8.42
N SER A 100 4.74 5.15 7.40
CA SER A 100 4.43 4.45 6.15
C SER A 100 4.58 5.37 4.95
N ALA A 101 4.85 4.79 3.78
CA ALA A 101 4.94 5.51 2.53
C ALA A 101 4.22 4.76 1.41
N ALA A 102 3.75 5.52 0.42
CA ALA A 102 3.17 5.02 -0.81
C ALA A 102 4.27 4.38 -1.66
N PHE A 103 3.91 3.31 -2.36
CA PHE A 103 4.79 2.59 -3.27
C PHE A 103 3.97 2.05 -4.44
N GLY A 104 4.66 1.67 -5.52
CA GLY A 104 4.00 1.16 -6.73
C GLY A 104 2.98 2.16 -7.28
N ALA A 105 1.83 1.67 -7.75
CA ALA A 105 0.79 2.50 -8.34
C ALA A 105 0.23 3.57 -7.39
N MET A 106 0.25 3.33 -6.07
CA MET A 106 -0.24 4.34 -5.11
C MET A 106 0.69 5.55 -5.04
N ALA A 107 2.00 5.38 -5.26
CA ALA A 107 2.92 6.51 -5.34
C ALA A 107 2.53 7.42 -6.52
N GLU A 108 2.24 6.86 -7.69
CA GLU A 108 1.79 7.63 -8.87
C GLU A 108 0.43 8.31 -8.64
N VAL A 109 -0.51 7.64 -7.95
CA VAL A 109 -1.80 8.25 -7.58
C VAL A 109 -1.59 9.48 -6.71
N VAL A 110 -0.67 9.43 -5.75
CA VAL A 110 -0.35 10.61 -4.95
C VAL A 110 0.40 11.65 -5.77
N GLU A 111 1.42 11.23 -6.53
CA GLU A 111 2.29 12.11 -7.32
C GLU A 111 1.52 12.92 -8.37
N HIS A 112 0.48 12.32 -8.95
CA HIS A 112 -0.23 12.88 -10.09
C HIS A 112 -1.72 13.17 -9.85
N SER A 113 -2.24 12.91 -8.64
CA SER A 113 -3.66 13.15 -8.33
C SER A 113 -3.91 13.71 -6.93
N THR A 114 -3.85 12.88 -5.88
CA THR A 114 -4.43 13.25 -4.57
C THR A 114 -3.70 14.41 -3.89
N GLN A 115 -2.40 14.61 -4.17
CA GLN A 115 -1.67 15.77 -3.64
C GLN A 115 -2.20 17.14 -4.11
N TYR A 116 -3.02 17.17 -5.17
CA TYR A 116 -3.60 18.39 -5.73
C TYR A 116 -5.00 18.69 -5.18
N TRP A 117 -5.54 17.81 -4.35
CA TRP A 117 -6.86 17.98 -3.75
C TRP A 117 -6.78 18.97 -2.59
N SER A 118 -7.92 19.57 -2.23
CA SER A 118 -7.94 20.49 -1.08
C SER A 118 -7.82 19.71 0.23
N ASP A 119 -7.29 20.36 1.27
CA ASP A 119 -7.24 19.76 2.62
C ASP A 119 -8.61 19.27 3.09
N SER A 120 -9.67 20.01 2.75
CA SER A 120 -11.07 19.64 3.05
C SER A 120 -11.47 18.33 2.38
N ASP A 121 -11.10 18.13 1.10
CA ASP A 121 -11.36 16.91 0.35
C ASP A 121 -10.60 15.72 0.94
N LEU A 122 -9.32 15.91 1.27
CA LEU A 122 -8.48 14.88 1.87
C LEU A 122 -9.01 14.45 3.24
N GLN A 123 -9.43 15.40 4.07
CA GLN A 123 -10.06 15.12 5.36
C GLN A 123 -11.41 14.44 5.20
N ALA A 124 -12.22 14.84 4.22
CA ALA A 124 -13.50 14.21 3.92
C ALA A 124 -13.33 12.75 3.49
N MET A 125 -12.42 12.47 2.56
CA MET A 125 -12.07 11.10 2.15
C MET A 125 -11.61 10.26 3.34
N ALA A 126 -10.65 10.78 4.12
CA ALA A 126 -10.11 10.07 5.27
C ALA A 126 -11.20 9.76 6.30
N GLY A 127 -12.07 10.74 6.59
CA GLY A 127 -13.21 10.58 7.48
C GLY A 127 -14.16 9.48 7.00
N TYR A 128 -14.53 9.50 5.71
CA TYR A 128 -15.38 8.46 5.14
C TYR A 128 -14.75 7.07 5.20
N LEU A 129 -13.47 6.92 4.84
CA LEU A 129 -12.78 5.63 4.94
C LEU A 129 -12.77 5.08 6.37
N LYS A 130 -12.67 5.95 7.38
CA LYS A 130 -12.75 5.54 8.79
C LYS A 130 -14.14 5.08 9.25
N THR A 131 -15.19 5.32 8.46
CA THR A 131 -16.53 4.77 8.72
C THR A 131 -16.70 3.32 8.26
N LEU A 132 -15.80 2.83 7.38
CA LEU A 132 -15.92 1.51 6.79
C LEU A 132 -15.57 0.42 7.81
N SER A 133 -16.59 -0.33 8.21
CA SER A 133 -16.44 -1.47 9.11
C SER A 133 -15.55 -2.56 8.48
N PRO A 134 -14.78 -3.31 9.28
CA PRO A 134 -14.01 -4.47 8.82
C PRO A 134 -14.86 -5.43 7.97
N THR A 135 -14.27 -6.07 6.96
CA THR A 135 -14.97 -7.14 6.23
C THR A 135 -15.34 -8.28 7.20
N PRO A 136 -16.54 -8.87 7.13
CA PRO A 136 -16.94 -9.98 8.00
C PRO A 136 -15.91 -11.11 8.04
N GLY A 137 -15.55 -11.53 9.26
CA GLY A 137 -14.54 -12.57 9.49
C GLY A 137 -13.09 -12.10 9.36
N LYS A 138 -12.83 -10.79 9.19
CA LYS A 138 -11.48 -10.23 9.32
C LYS A 138 -11.22 -9.75 10.73
N GLU A 139 -9.99 -9.97 11.18
CA GLU A 139 -9.50 -9.58 12.50
C GLU A 139 -9.46 -8.05 12.64
N THR A 140 -10.00 -7.52 13.74
CA THR A 140 -9.96 -6.09 14.07
C THR A 140 -8.74 -5.72 14.90
N GLU A 141 -8.15 -6.71 15.57
CA GLU A 141 -6.92 -6.58 16.36
C GLU A 141 -6.02 -7.79 16.10
N LEU A 142 -4.70 -7.58 16.18
CA LEU A 142 -3.72 -8.67 16.15
C LEU A 142 -3.24 -8.97 17.57
N PRO A 143 -2.82 -10.23 17.85
CA PRO A 143 -2.13 -10.54 19.10
C PRO A 143 -0.92 -9.63 19.28
N LYS A 144 -0.76 -9.09 20.49
CA LYS A 144 0.44 -8.33 20.86
C LYS A 144 1.65 -9.28 20.85
N ARG A 145 2.78 -8.80 20.35
CA ARG A 145 4.08 -9.48 20.41
C ARG A 145 5.09 -8.56 21.02
N GLU A 146 5.95 -9.12 21.87
CA GLU A 146 7.08 -8.38 22.44
C GLU A 146 8.22 -8.30 21.43
N ASP A 147 8.91 -7.17 21.42
CA ASP A 147 10.09 -6.99 20.60
C ASP A 147 11.30 -7.71 21.20
N THR A 148 11.63 -8.86 20.60
CA THR A 148 12.87 -9.60 20.89
C THR A 148 13.95 -9.41 19.82
N THR A 149 13.66 -8.63 18.76
CA THR A 149 14.52 -8.52 17.58
C THR A 149 15.53 -7.39 17.71
N THR A 150 15.12 -6.25 18.28
CA THR A 150 15.98 -5.05 18.34
C THR A 150 17.28 -5.32 19.10
N ALA A 151 17.19 -5.86 20.32
CA ALA A 151 18.37 -6.16 21.13
C ALA A 151 19.28 -7.20 20.44
N MET A 152 18.67 -8.24 19.86
CA MET A 152 19.38 -9.29 19.13
C MET A 152 20.22 -8.70 17.98
N LEU A 153 19.63 -7.85 17.14
CA LEU A 153 20.34 -7.21 16.02
C LEU A 153 21.44 -6.24 16.48
N LEU A 154 21.20 -5.46 17.55
CA LEU A 154 22.20 -4.54 18.10
C LEU A 154 23.40 -5.25 18.73
N ASN A 155 23.21 -6.45 19.26
CA ASN A 155 24.27 -7.29 19.80
C ASN A 155 25.03 -8.08 18.72
N GLY A 156 24.64 -7.96 17.44
CA GLY A 156 25.22 -8.76 16.36
C GLY A 156 24.81 -10.23 16.38
N GLU A 157 23.69 -10.56 17.02
CA GLU A 157 23.14 -11.90 17.06
C GLU A 157 22.21 -12.09 15.85
N TYR A 158 22.49 -13.09 15.01
CA TYR A 158 21.69 -13.37 13.82
C TYR A 158 21.10 -14.78 13.91
N ALA A 159 19.88 -14.89 14.43
CA ALA A 159 19.24 -16.17 14.73
C ALA A 159 18.96 -17.05 13.49
N ASN A 160 18.90 -16.48 12.29
CA ASN A 160 18.69 -17.20 11.04
C ASN A 160 19.23 -16.42 9.83
N ARG A 161 19.16 -17.03 8.64
CA ARG A 161 19.61 -16.43 7.37
C ARG A 161 18.92 -15.09 7.07
N GLY A 162 17.62 -14.98 7.36
CA GLY A 162 16.86 -13.74 7.16
C GLY A 162 17.34 -12.58 8.03
N ALA A 163 17.71 -12.86 9.29
CA ALA A 163 18.29 -11.86 10.20
C ALA A 163 19.65 -11.34 9.69
N LEU A 164 20.50 -12.24 9.18
CA LEU A 164 21.78 -11.88 8.59
C LEU A 164 21.60 -11.01 7.34
N LEU A 165 20.72 -11.44 6.42
CA LEU A 165 20.40 -10.67 5.21
C LEU A 165 19.84 -9.29 5.54
N TYR A 166 18.99 -9.18 6.56
CA TYR A 166 18.47 -7.90 7.01
C TYR A 166 19.58 -6.98 7.51
N ALA A 167 20.51 -7.50 8.30
CA ALA A 167 21.65 -6.75 8.80
C ALA A 167 22.57 -6.26 7.66
N GLU A 168 22.80 -7.11 6.66
CA GLU A 168 23.65 -6.81 5.49
C GLU A 168 23.03 -5.77 4.56
N HIS A 169 21.72 -5.84 4.31
CA HIS A 169 21.09 -5.13 3.19
C HIS A 169 20.06 -4.07 3.59
N CYS A 170 19.41 -4.20 4.75
CA CYS A 170 18.22 -3.42 5.08
C CYS A 170 18.42 -2.52 6.30
N MET A 171 19.18 -2.99 7.29
CA MET A 171 19.30 -2.38 8.62
C MET A 171 19.91 -0.97 8.58
N ALA A 172 20.74 -0.65 7.57
CA ALA A 172 21.32 0.68 7.40
C ALA A 172 20.23 1.77 7.27
N CYS A 173 19.12 1.47 6.60
CA CYS A 173 18.01 2.40 6.36
C CYS A 173 16.83 2.12 7.30
N HIS A 174 16.45 0.86 7.47
CA HIS A 174 15.26 0.48 8.26
C HIS A 174 15.54 0.29 9.76
N ARG A 175 16.82 0.39 10.16
CA ARG A 175 17.31 0.35 11.55
C ARG A 175 17.09 -1.00 12.24
N ALA A 176 17.76 -1.20 13.38
CA ALA A 176 17.65 -2.46 14.13
C ALA A 176 16.24 -2.66 14.73
N ASP A 177 15.54 -1.57 15.04
CA ASP A 177 14.17 -1.58 15.59
C ASP A 177 13.07 -1.61 14.52
N GLY A 178 13.46 -1.62 13.25
CA GLY A 178 12.54 -1.63 12.13
C GLY A 178 11.72 -0.35 11.99
N ASN A 179 12.00 0.70 12.77
CA ASN A 179 11.24 1.95 12.72
C ASN A 179 11.71 2.88 11.60
N GLY A 180 12.86 2.59 11.00
CA GLY A 180 13.44 3.42 9.95
C GLY A 180 13.75 4.84 10.44
N MET A 181 13.51 5.81 9.56
CA MET A 181 13.62 7.23 9.87
C MET A 181 12.33 7.90 9.41
N PRO A 182 11.58 8.54 10.31
CA PRO A 182 10.26 9.05 9.97
C PRO A 182 10.27 9.94 8.72
N ARG A 183 9.28 9.72 7.86
CA ARG A 183 9.11 10.35 6.53
C ARG A 183 10.26 10.19 5.51
N ILE A 184 11.31 9.44 5.84
CA ILE A 184 12.47 9.18 4.96
C ILE A 184 12.56 7.69 4.62
N PHE A 185 12.68 6.83 5.64
CA PHE A 185 12.69 5.37 5.50
C PHE A 185 11.49 4.82 6.29
N PRO A 186 10.48 4.25 5.62
CA PRO A 186 9.25 3.84 6.29
C PRO A 186 9.53 2.74 7.29
N ALA A 187 8.76 2.73 8.37
CA ALA A 187 8.82 1.67 9.35
C ALA A 187 8.43 0.34 8.70
N LEU A 188 9.19 -0.70 9.01
CA LEU A 188 8.84 -2.09 8.76
C LEU A 188 8.09 -2.66 9.97
N ASN A 189 8.42 -2.20 11.18
CA ASN A 189 7.75 -2.56 12.42
C ASN A 189 6.35 -1.92 12.51
N ASN A 190 5.36 -2.71 12.94
CA ASN A 190 3.96 -2.31 13.03
C ASN A 190 3.35 -1.80 11.69
N ASN A 191 3.97 -2.05 10.55
CA ASN A 191 3.45 -1.58 9.27
C ASN A 191 2.47 -2.60 8.65
N SER A 192 1.20 -2.21 8.55
CA SER A 192 0.13 -3.03 7.96
C SER A 192 0.40 -3.53 6.53
N ALA A 193 1.22 -2.83 5.74
CA ALA A 193 1.64 -3.30 4.43
C ALA A 193 2.62 -4.49 4.52
N VAL A 194 3.43 -4.53 5.58
CA VAL A 194 4.42 -5.58 5.83
C VAL A 194 3.75 -6.84 6.33
N TYR A 195 2.96 -6.77 7.40
CA TYR A 195 2.33 -7.95 8.00
C TYR A 195 0.99 -8.37 7.37
N ALA A 196 0.69 -7.86 6.18
CA ALA A 196 -0.49 -8.25 5.42
C ALA A 196 -0.52 -9.77 5.14
N ASN A 197 -1.71 -10.38 5.16
CA ASN A 197 -1.86 -11.83 4.94
C ASN A 197 -1.24 -12.33 3.64
N ASN A 198 -1.34 -11.53 2.58
CA ASN A 198 -0.67 -11.80 1.31
C ASN A 198 0.53 -10.85 1.19
N ALA A 199 1.72 -11.43 0.99
CA ALA A 199 3.02 -10.77 0.99
C ALA A 199 3.45 -10.19 -0.36
N GLN A 200 2.63 -10.31 -1.40
CA GLN A 200 2.99 -10.00 -2.79
C GLN A 200 3.59 -8.61 -2.98
N SER A 201 2.99 -7.58 -2.37
CA SER A 201 3.53 -6.21 -2.42
C SER A 201 4.89 -6.08 -1.74
N VAL A 202 5.12 -6.80 -0.63
CA VAL A 202 6.42 -6.78 0.08
C VAL A 202 7.48 -7.47 -0.78
N ILE A 203 7.17 -8.65 -1.33
CA ILE A 203 8.06 -9.37 -2.24
C ILE A 203 8.43 -8.48 -3.44
N GLN A 204 7.42 -7.83 -4.04
CA GLN A 204 7.64 -6.98 -5.21
C GLN A 204 8.49 -5.75 -4.89
N VAL A 205 8.27 -5.06 -3.76
CA VAL A 205 9.11 -3.93 -3.32
C VAL A 205 10.54 -4.41 -3.02
N THR A 206 10.72 -5.59 -2.42
CA THR A 206 12.06 -6.12 -2.18
C THR A 206 12.78 -6.45 -3.50
N LEU A 207 12.07 -6.99 -4.49
CA LEU A 207 12.66 -7.30 -5.80
C LEU A 207 12.96 -6.05 -6.62
N GLU A 208 11.97 -5.20 -6.84
CA GLU A 208 12.04 -4.05 -7.76
C GLU A 208 12.61 -2.78 -7.11
N GLY A 209 12.58 -2.71 -5.78
CA GLY A 209 12.74 -1.46 -5.06
C GLY A 209 11.44 -0.66 -5.05
N GLY A 210 11.54 0.60 -4.65
CA GLY A 210 10.41 1.52 -4.64
C GLY A 210 10.88 2.96 -4.61
N ARG A 211 10.03 3.87 -5.09
CA ARG A 211 10.27 5.31 -5.03
C ARG A 211 9.07 5.96 -4.37
N MET A 212 9.33 6.79 -3.37
CA MET A 212 8.30 7.64 -2.78
C MET A 212 7.86 8.71 -3.79
N PRO A 213 6.60 9.15 -3.74
CA PRO A 213 6.15 10.22 -4.62
C PRO A 213 6.84 11.55 -4.28
N HIS A 214 7.07 12.34 -5.32
CA HIS A 214 7.32 13.76 -5.16
C HIS A 214 6.00 14.47 -4.87
N SER A 215 5.96 15.31 -3.84
CA SER A 215 4.80 16.16 -3.57
C SER A 215 5.20 17.57 -3.17
N LYS A 216 4.24 18.50 -3.18
CA LYS A 216 4.45 19.87 -2.67
C LYS A 216 4.82 19.88 -1.18
N HIS A 217 4.31 18.92 -0.40
CA HIS A 217 4.58 18.79 1.03
C HIS A 217 5.92 18.08 1.31
N ASP A 218 6.35 17.23 0.37
CA ASP A 218 7.57 16.44 0.47
C ASP A 218 8.26 16.31 -0.88
N VAL A 219 9.09 17.31 -1.19
CA VAL A 219 9.79 17.45 -2.47
C VAL A 219 10.84 16.37 -2.68
N MET A 220 11.46 15.87 -1.60
CA MET A 220 12.50 14.85 -1.70
C MET A 220 11.89 13.45 -1.87
N ALA A 221 12.00 12.89 -3.07
CA ALA A 221 11.58 11.53 -3.40
C ALA A 221 12.70 10.51 -3.11
N PHE A 222 12.59 9.80 -1.99
CA PHE A 222 13.54 8.75 -1.62
C PHE A 222 13.26 7.44 -2.37
N SER A 223 14.31 6.69 -2.66
CA SER A 223 14.22 5.39 -3.33
C SER A 223 14.84 4.28 -2.49
N MET A 224 14.16 3.14 -2.44
CA MET A 224 14.67 1.88 -1.93
C MET A 224 15.24 1.08 -3.12
N PRO A 225 16.48 0.59 -3.05
CA PRO A 225 17.04 -0.24 -4.12
C PRO A 225 16.30 -1.58 -4.22
N GLY A 226 16.28 -2.15 -5.43
CA GLY A 226 15.80 -3.50 -5.66
C GLY A 226 16.87 -4.56 -5.42
N PHE A 227 16.47 -5.70 -4.87
CA PHE A 227 17.36 -6.81 -4.52
C PHE A 227 17.24 -8.00 -5.48
N LYS A 228 16.99 -7.74 -6.77
CA LYS A 228 16.87 -8.80 -7.80
C LYS A 228 18.08 -9.73 -7.90
N HIS A 229 19.25 -9.31 -7.43
CA HIS A 229 20.47 -10.10 -7.43
C HIS A 229 20.47 -11.21 -6.37
N LEU A 230 19.63 -11.10 -5.31
CA LEU A 230 19.46 -12.14 -4.31
C LEU A 230 18.63 -13.30 -4.86
N THR A 231 18.89 -14.51 -4.35
CA THR A 231 18.15 -15.71 -4.73
C THR A 231 16.71 -15.66 -4.20
N ASP A 232 15.83 -16.48 -4.76
CA ASP A 232 14.44 -16.57 -4.27
C ASP A 232 14.36 -17.07 -2.83
N SER A 233 15.32 -17.91 -2.41
CA SER A 233 15.43 -18.35 -1.02
C SER A 233 15.85 -17.21 -0.10
N ASP A 234 16.88 -16.44 -0.47
CA ASP A 234 17.34 -15.30 0.34
C ASP A 234 16.24 -14.24 0.49
N ILE A 235 15.51 -13.94 -0.60
CA ILE A 235 14.38 -13.02 -0.56
C ILE A 235 13.27 -13.56 0.35
N ALA A 236 12.94 -14.86 0.26
CA ALA A 236 11.95 -15.47 1.15
C ALA A 236 12.38 -15.36 2.62
N ASP A 237 13.65 -15.66 2.93
CA ASP A 237 14.21 -15.61 4.28
C ASP A 237 14.17 -14.18 4.87
N VAL A 238 14.63 -13.17 4.12
CA VAL A 238 14.63 -11.77 4.62
C VAL A 238 13.21 -11.21 4.74
N VAL A 239 12.32 -11.55 3.81
CA VAL A 239 10.91 -11.12 3.88
C VAL A 239 10.19 -11.78 5.05
N ASN A 240 10.42 -13.08 5.29
CA ASN A 240 9.88 -13.78 6.46
C ASN A 240 10.40 -13.21 7.77
N PHE A 241 11.70 -12.90 7.83
CA PHE A 241 12.31 -12.23 8.98
C PHE A 241 11.61 -10.89 9.25
N VAL A 242 11.53 -9.99 8.27
CA VAL A 242 10.88 -8.68 8.42
C VAL A 242 9.40 -8.79 8.82
N ARG A 243 8.68 -9.77 8.27
CA ARG A 243 7.25 -10.00 8.54
C ARG A 243 6.95 -10.63 9.90
N ASN A 244 7.96 -11.19 10.57
CA ASN A 244 7.82 -11.86 11.87
C ASN A 244 8.81 -11.33 12.94
N SER A 245 9.41 -10.16 12.68
CA SER A 245 10.29 -9.45 13.61
C SER A 245 9.57 -8.34 14.35
N TRP A 246 10.16 -7.92 15.48
CA TRP A 246 9.60 -6.89 16.37
C TRP A 246 8.19 -7.26 16.81
N HIS A 247 7.19 -6.42 16.49
CA HIS A 247 5.79 -6.66 16.81
C HIS A 247 5.02 -7.32 15.65
N ASN A 248 5.69 -7.61 14.53
CA ASN A 248 5.03 -8.12 13.34
C ASN A 248 4.62 -9.59 13.47
N GLN A 249 3.50 -9.94 12.83
CA GLN A 249 3.05 -11.32 12.69
C GLN A 249 2.31 -11.50 11.38
N ALA A 250 2.87 -12.34 10.50
CA ALA A 250 2.26 -12.63 9.22
C ALA A 250 2.52 -14.08 8.80
N PRO A 251 1.66 -14.64 7.93
CA PRO A 251 1.97 -15.90 7.27
C PRO A 251 3.33 -15.83 6.57
N GLU A 252 4.11 -16.89 6.74
CA GLU A 252 5.37 -17.08 6.02
C GLU A 252 5.12 -17.29 4.52
N ILE A 253 6.14 -16.96 3.75
CA ILE A 253 6.21 -17.22 2.31
C ILE A 253 7.29 -18.25 2.01
N SER A 254 7.15 -18.89 0.87
CA SER A 254 8.12 -19.82 0.30
C SER A 254 8.97 -19.15 -0.79
N SER A 255 10.10 -19.77 -1.13
CA SER A 255 10.87 -19.38 -2.32
C SER A 255 10.08 -19.50 -3.62
N ARG A 256 9.08 -20.39 -3.69
CA ARG A 256 8.18 -20.49 -4.84
C ARG A 256 7.34 -19.23 -5.00
N ASP A 257 6.80 -18.68 -3.92
CA ASP A 257 6.03 -17.44 -3.96
C ASP A 257 6.89 -16.30 -4.52
N VAL A 258 8.16 -16.24 -4.13
CA VAL A 258 9.12 -15.26 -4.67
C VAL A 258 9.38 -15.50 -6.15
N ALA A 259 9.63 -16.74 -6.57
CA ALA A 259 9.90 -17.08 -7.96
C ALA A 259 8.72 -16.70 -8.88
N GLU A 260 7.48 -16.92 -8.42
CA GLU A 260 6.27 -16.53 -9.14
C GLU A 260 6.18 -15.01 -9.33
N ILE A 261 6.41 -14.22 -8.27
CA ILE A 261 6.41 -12.76 -8.36
C ILE A 261 7.58 -12.26 -9.22
N ARG A 262 8.78 -12.85 -9.08
CA ARG A 262 9.94 -12.50 -9.92
C ARG A 262 9.65 -12.72 -11.40
N HIS A 263 9.05 -13.86 -11.75
CA HIS A 263 8.66 -14.15 -13.11
C HIS A 263 7.55 -13.20 -13.62
N PHE A 264 6.63 -12.79 -12.75
CA PHE A 264 5.64 -11.79 -13.08
C PHE A 264 6.28 -10.42 -13.39
N VAL A 265 7.15 -9.90 -12.52
CA VAL A 265 7.77 -8.58 -12.70
C VAL A 265 8.70 -8.54 -13.92
N ASN A 266 9.45 -9.61 -14.18
CA ASN A 266 10.35 -9.69 -15.34
C ASN A 266 9.62 -9.73 -16.69
N ARG A 267 8.34 -10.14 -16.69
CA ARG A 267 7.51 -10.19 -17.90
C ARG A 267 6.56 -9.00 -18.03
N LYS A 268 6.52 -8.12 -17.02
CA LYS A 268 5.70 -6.91 -17.10
C LYS A 268 6.30 -6.01 -18.19
N ALA A 269 5.52 -5.70 -19.21
CA ALA A 269 5.92 -4.71 -20.21
C ALA A 269 6.26 -3.40 -19.48
N PRO A 270 7.33 -2.67 -19.88
CA PRO A 270 7.59 -1.37 -19.29
C PRO A 270 6.35 -0.50 -19.44
N ASN A 271 5.99 0.24 -18.38
CA ASN A 271 4.95 1.25 -18.47
C ASN A 271 5.42 2.29 -19.51
N ILE A 272 4.92 2.19 -20.74
CA ILE A 272 5.20 3.18 -21.77
C ILE A 272 4.45 4.44 -21.38
N VAL A 273 5.12 5.34 -20.67
CA VAL A 273 4.68 6.74 -20.57
C VAL A 273 5.11 7.39 -21.88
N PRO A 274 4.18 7.84 -22.75
CA PRO A 274 4.57 8.61 -23.93
C PRO A 274 5.40 9.80 -23.44
N GLN A 275 6.66 9.89 -23.87
CA GLN A 275 7.42 11.12 -23.67
C GLN A 275 6.61 12.25 -24.29
N ALA A 276 6.25 13.24 -23.48
CA ALA A 276 5.73 14.49 -24.00
C ALA A 276 6.70 14.96 -25.07
N ALA A 277 6.22 15.11 -26.30
CA ALA A 277 7.03 15.59 -27.41
C ALA A 277 7.74 16.87 -26.97
N SER A 278 9.06 16.81 -26.87
CA SER A 278 9.90 17.99 -26.66
C SER A 278 9.70 18.88 -27.88
N GLY A 279 8.77 19.83 -27.75
CA GLY A 279 8.56 20.88 -28.72
C GLY A 279 9.86 21.66 -28.89
N ALA A 280 10.34 21.69 -30.13
CA ALA A 280 11.44 22.51 -30.55
C ALA A 280 11.15 23.99 -30.22
N HIS A 281 12.04 24.60 -29.45
CA HIS A 281 12.25 26.04 -29.48
C HIS A 281 13.71 26.28 -29.86
N HIS A 282 13.94 26.28 -31.18
CA HIS A 282 14.97 27.11 -31.78
C HIS A 282 14.29 28.39 -32.23
N GLU A 283 14.63 29.50 -31.60
CA GLU A 283 14.90 30.81 -32.22
C GLU A 283 15.68 31.67 -31.22
#